data_AF-A0A4R2P1M4-F1
#
_entry.id   AF-A0A4R2P1M4-F1
#
_cell.length_a   1.000
_cell.length_b   1.000
_cell.length_c   1.000
_cell.angle_alpha   90.00
_cell.angle_beta   90.00
_cell.angle_gamma   90.00
#
_symmetry.space_group_name_H-M   'P 1'
#
loop_
_entity.id
_entity.type
_entity.pdbx_description
1 polymer ?
#
loop_
_entity_poly.entity_id
_entity_poly.type
_entity_poly.pdbx_seq_one_letter_code
_entity_poly.pdbx_strand_id
1 'polypeptide(L)'
;MVTSQQLLNLYDMSFGKRIKEVRTSKKISQEELSTKVGIHANHLSRYERDVTLPSIEIASKIAKALEVSIDLLVFGKQDIEDNLQDNELINLFKTVQSFDDDNKKTVKDLISAFILKQELKQKLA
;
A
#
# COMPACT_ATOMS: atom_id res chain seq x y z
N MET A 1 20.21 0.72 -15.60
CA MET A 1 20.54 1.21 -14.25
C MET A 1 19.61 2.37 -13.95
N VAL A 2 18.60 2.15 -13.10
CA VAL A 2 17.73 3.22 -12.62
C VAL A 2 18.59 4.12 -11.73
N THR A 3 18.61 5.42 -12.00
CA THR A 3 19.53 6.34 -11.31
C THR A 3 19.12 6.51 -9.84
N SER A 4 20.08 6.76 -8.95
CA SER A 4 19.80 7.06 -7.53
C SER A 4 18.85 8.25 -7.36
N GLN A 5 18.79 9.16 -8.35
CA GLN A 5 17.83 10.25 -8.42
C GLN A 5 16.39 9.78 -8.71
N GLN A 6 16.21 8.71 -9.50
CA GLN A 6 14.90 8.07 -9.69
C GLN A 6 14.44 7.30 -8.44
N LEU A 7 15.37 6.71 -7.67
CA LEU A 7 15.07 6.09 -6.37
C LEU A 7 14.71 7.12 -5.30
N LEU A 8 15.32 8.30 -5.32
CA LEU A 8 14.94 9.43 -4.47
C LEU A 8 13.54 9.94 -4.79
N ASN A 9 13.19 10.07 -6.08
CA ASN A 9 11.86 10.53 -6.51
C ASN A 9 10.71 9.58 -6.10
N LEU A 10 10.97 8.28 -5.98
CA LEU A 10 10.01 7.27 -5.51
C LEU A 10 9.68 7.42 -4.00
N TYR A 11 10.56 8.03 -3.22
CA TYR A 11 10.37 8.31 -1.78
C TYR A 11 9.99 9.78 -1.47
N ASP A 12 9.84 10.63 -2.49
CA ASP A 12 9.89 12.10 -2.37
C ASP A 12 8.57 12.77 -1.95
N MET A 13 7.51 11.97 -1.77
CA MET A 13 6.23 12.48 -1.28
C MET A 13 6.15 12.33 0.23
N SER A 14 5.96 13.44 0.94
CA SER A 14 5.74 13.44 2.38
C SER A 14 4.36 12.90 2.75
N PHE A 15 4.19 12.55 4.02
CA PHE A 15 2.88 12.16 4.58
C PHE A 15 1.80 13.21 4.31
N GLY A 16 2.11 14.50 4.51
CA GLY A 16 1.19 15.61 4.26
C GLY A 16 0.79 15.71 2.80
N LYS A 17 1.76 15.63 1.89
CA LYS A 17 1.50 15.63 0.44
C LYS A 17 0.61 14.46 0.03
N ARG A 18 0.82 13.25 0.58
CA ARG A 18 -0.02 12.08 0.29
C ARG A 18 -1.46 12.23 0.75
N ILE A 19 -1.69 12.82 1.93
CA ILE A 19 -3.06 13.18 2.36
C ILE A 19 -3.71 14.07 1.31
N LYS A 20 -3.01 15.13 0.90
CA LYS A 20 -3.53 16.10 -0.07
C LYS A 20 -3.84 15.42 -1.40
N GLU A 21 -2.95 14.58 -1.91
CA GLU A 21 -3.15 13.84 -3.16
C GLU A 21 -4.41 12.97 -3.10
N VAL A 22 -4.51 12.07 -2.12
CA VAL A 22 -5.66 11.16 -1.96
C VAL A 22 -6.95 11.95 -1.76
N ARG A 23 -6.92 13.04 -0.98
CA ARG A 23 -8.08 13.91 -0.78
C ARG A 23 -8.53 14.54 -2.11
N THR A 24 -7.61 15.10 -2.88
CA THR A 24 -7.92 15.77 -4.15
C THR A 24 -8.36 14.80 -5.24
N SER A 25 -7.80 13.59 -5.32
CA SER A 25 -8.23 12.56 -6.27
C SER A 25 -9.67 12.10 -5.99
N LYS A 26 -10.08 12.11 -4.72
CA LYS A 26 -11.46 11.87 -4.27
C LYS A 26 -12.36 13.11 -4.33
N LYS A 27 -11.86 14.26 -4.79
CA LYS A 27 -12.59 15.55 -4.86
C LYS A 27 -13.14 16.04 -3.51
N ILE A 28 -12.51 15.64 -2.41
CA ILE A 28 -12.90 16.03 -1.04
C ILE A 28 -12.26 17.40 -0.72
N SER A 29 -12.99 18.33 -0.10
CA SER A 29 -12.42 19.61 0.34
C SER A 29 -11.65 19.48 1.67
N GLN A 30 -10.78 20.43 2.00
CA GLN A 30 -10.12 20.43 3.32
C GLN A 30 -11.16 20.55 4.46
N GLU A 31 -12.21 21.34 4.27
CA GLU A 31 -13.30 21.52 5.22
C GLU A 31 -14.09 20.22 5.46
N GLU A 32 -14.34 19.48 4.38
CA GLU A 32 -15.07 18.22 4.45
C GLU A 32 -14.24 17.14 5.15
N LEU A 33 -12.95 17.01 4.80
CA LEU A 33 -12.08 16.02 5.45
C LEU A 33 -11.84 16.35 6.92
N SER A 34 -11.63 17.62 7.26
CA SER A 34 -11.42 18.06 8.64
C SER A 34 -12.66 17.76 9.51
N THR A 35 -13.86 17.98 8.96
CA THR A 35 -15.14 17.62 9.58
C THR A 35 -15.24 16.12 9.83
N LYS A 36 -14.93 15.28 8.83
CA LYS A 36 -14.94 13.80 8.97
C LYS A 36 -13.97 13.29 10.03
N VAL A 37 -12.83 13.96 10.19
CA VAL A 37 -11.77 13.58 11.14
C VAL A 37 -12.03 14.14 12.54
N GLY A 38 -12.84 15.20 12.67
CA GLY A 38 -13.12 15.90 13.92
C GLY A 38 -11.99 16.86 14.33
N ILE A 39 -11.38 17.55 13.36
CA ILE A 39 -10.32 18.56 13.58
C ILE A 39 -10.66 19.87 12.88
N HIS A 40 -10.02 20.96 13.29
CA HIS A 40 -10.16 22.25 12.59
C HIS A 40 -9.47 22.19 11.21
N ALA A 41 -10.04 22.82 10.18
CA ALA A 41 -9.48 22.83 8.82
C ALA A 41 -8.03 23.37 8.77
N ASN A 42 -7.72 24.36 9.61
CA ASN A 42 -6.34 24.85 9.79
C ASN A 42 -5.34 23.75 10.20
N HIS A 43 -5.75 22.77 11.02
CA HIS A 43 -4.86 21.67 11.40
C HIS A 43 -4.59 20.78 10.18
N LEU A 44 -5.63 20.43 9.43
CA LEU A 44 -5.49 19.66 8.20
C LEU A 44 -4.58 20.38 7.18
N SER A 45 -4.77 21.69 6.98
CA SER A 45 -3.91 22.50 6.11
C SER A 45 -2.45 22.49 6.55
N ARG A 46 -2.17 22.52 7.86
CA ARG A 46 -0.80 22.41 8.40
C ARG A 46 -0.21 21.02 8.17
N TYR A 47 -1.00 19.96 8.28
CA TYR A 47 -0.57 18.61 7.95
C TYR A 47 -0.25 18.48 6.46
N GLU A 48 -1.12 18.94 5.56
CA GLU A 48 -0.92 18.83 4.10
C GLU A 48 0.25 19.66 3.55
N ARG A 49 0.73 20.64 4.32
CA ARG A 49 1.89 21.49 3.99
C ARG A 49 3.14 21.10 4.77
N ASP A 50 3.13 19.98 5.48
CA ASP A 50 4.23 19.48 6.30
C ASP A 50 4.72 20.46 7.38
N VAL A 51 3.85 21.39 7.82
CA VAL A 51 4.17 22.34 8.90
C VAL A 51 4.23 21.64 10.25
N THR A 52 3.38 20.64 10.44
CA THR A 52 3.36 19.77 11.62
C THR A 52 2.93 18.38 11.22
N LEU A 53 3.28 17.38 12.03
CA LEU A 53 2.77 16.02 11.89
C LEU A 53 1.55 15.82 12.80
N PRO A 54 0.53 15.06 12.36
CA PRO A 54 -0.54 14.62 13.24
C PRO A 54 -0.05 13.56 14.23
N SER A 55 -0.80 13.35 15.31
CA SER A 55 -0.63 12.13 16.13
C SER A 55 -1.05 10.89 15.33
N ILE A 56 -0.62 9.70 15.76
CA ILE A 56 -1.00 8.43 15.14
C ILE A 56 -2.53 8.24 15.11
N GLU A 57 -3.22 8.69 16.15
CA GLU A 57 -4.68 8.63 16.23
C GLU A 57 -5.33 9.49 15.14
N ILE A 58 -4.86 10.73 14.95
CA ILE A 58 -5.37 11.62 13.90
C ILE A 58 -5.00 11.09 12.51
N ALA A 59 -3.78 10.56 12.32
CA ALA A 59 -3.37 9.92 11.08
C ALA A 59 -4.28 8.73 10.71
N SER A 60 -4.64 7.89 11.68
CA SER A 60 -5.57 6.78 11.50
C SER A 60 -6.97 7.25 11.13
N LYS A 61 -7.49 8.30 11.79
CA LYS A 61 -8.78 8.91 11.43
C LYS A 61 -8.77 9.49 10.02
N ILE A 62 -7.68 10.14 9.61
CA ILE A 62 -7.51 10.65 8.23
C ILE A 62 -7.54 9.50 7.22
N ALA A 63 -6.77 8.43 7.44
CA ALA A 63 -6.75 7.25 6.58
C ALA A 63 -8.14 6.63 6.43
N LYS A 64 -8.86 6.47 7.54
CA LYS A 64 -10.24 5.96 7.56
C LYS A 64 -11.22 6.87 6.81
N ALA A 65 -11.15 8.19 7.03
CA ALA A 65 -12.00 9.17 6.35
C ALA A 65 -11.73 9.26 4.83
N LEU A 66 -10.51 8.93 4.42
CA LEU A 66 -10.09 8.82 3.02
C LEU A 66 -10.25 7.41 2.46
N GLU A 67 -10.71 6.42 3.25
CA GLU A 67 -10.86 5.00 2.88
C GLU A 67 -9.61 4.42 2.21
N VAL A 68 -8.45 4.64 2.83
CA VAL A 68 -7.16 4.06 2.43
C VAL A 68 -6.46 3.43 3.63
N SER A 69 -5.46 2.58 3.40
CA SER A 69 -4.61 2.10 4.49
C SER A 69 -3.76 3.25 5.05
N ILE A 70 -3.45 3.19 6.34
CA ILE A 70 -2.50 4.14 6.94
C ILE A 70 -1.11 3.96 6.33
N ASP A 71 -0.75 2.74 5.95
CA ASP A 71 0.48 2.39 5.24
C ASP A 71 0.65 3.20 3.95
N LEU A 72 -0.44 3.38 3.17
CA LEU A 72 -0.40 4.23 1.98
C LEU A 72 0.03 5.67 2.32
N LEU A 73 -0.48 6.21 3.44
CA LEU A 73 -0.15 7.58 3.86
C LEU A 73 1.25 7.67 4.47
N VAL A 74 1.75 6.62 5.10
CA VAL A 74 3.05 6.59 5.79
C VAL A 74 4.19 6.25 4.85
N PHE A 75 4.03 5.25 4.00
CA PHE A 75 5.06 4.70 3.12
C PHE A 75 4.87 5.10 1.65
N GLY A 76 3.71 5.67 1.30
CA GLY A 76 3.35 5.92 -0.10
C GLY A 76 2.64 4.74 -0.73
N LYS A 77 2.41 4.83 -2.05
CA LYS A 77 2.19 3.62 -2.84
C LYS A 77 3.46 2.80 -2.71
N GLN A 78 3.51 1.92 -1.73
CA GLN A 78 4.27 0.71 -1.90
C GLN A 78 3.56 0.01 -3.05
N ASP A 79 4.26 -0.11 -4.16
CA ASP A 79 3.99 -1.19 -5.08
C ASP A 79 4.16 -2.48 -4.25
N ILE A 80 3.12 -2.88 -3.52
CA ILE A 80 2.97 -4.27 -3.06
C ILE A 80 2.87 -5.17 -4.31
N GLU A 81 2.76 -4.58 -5.50
CA GLU A 81 2.96 -5.20 -6.82
C GLU A 81 4.43 -5.39 -7.24
N ASP A 82 5.42 -4.84 -6.54
CA ASP A 82 6.84 -5.02 -6.90
C ASP A 82 7.37 -6.38 -6.44
N ASN A 83 6.97 -7.43 -7.18
CA ASN A 83 7.82 -8.50 -7.71
C ASN A 83 7.02 -9.62 -8.40
N LEU A 84 5.72 -9.44 -8.67
CA LEU A 84 4.97 -10.37 -9.53
C LEU A 84 4.88 -9.78 -10.94
N GLN A 85 5.94 -9.94 -11.74
CA GLN A 85 5.92 -9.54 -13.15
C GLN A 85 5.26 -10.59 -14.06
N ASP A 86 5.07 -11.79 -13.54
CA ASP A 86 4.49 -12.89 -14.29
C ASP A 86 2.95 -12.79 -14.27
N ASN A 87 2.42 -12.20 -15.35
CA ASN A 87 0.98 -12.04 -15.56
C ASN A 87 0.23 -13.37 -15.55
N GLU A 88 0.87 -14.47 -15.96
CA GLU A 88 0.25 -15.79 -15.93
C GLU A 88 0.11 -16.27 -14.49
N LEU A 89 1.17 -16.15 -13.69
CA LEU A 89 1.15 -16.53 -12.27
C LEU A 89 0.12 -15.70 -11.48
N ILE A 90 -0.01 -14.41 -11.79
CA ILE A 90 -1.03 -13.54 -11.20
C ILE A 90 -2.44 -14.05 -11.54
N ASN A 91 -2.69 -14.38 -12.81
CA ASN A 91 -4.00 -14.84 -13.24
C ASN A 91 -4.35 -16.22 -12.64
N LEU A 92 -3.38 -17.10 -12.49
CA LEU A 92 -3.54 -18.36 -11.77
C LEU A 92 -3.94 -18.10 -10.31
N PHE A 93 -3.25 -17.19 -9.62
CA PHE A 93 -3.58 -16.86 -8.23
C PHE A 93 -4.98 -16.26 -8.08
N LYS A 94 -5.37 -15.34 -8.96
CA LYS A 94 -6.73 -14.77 -9.01
C LYS A 94 -7.79 -15.85 -9.18
N THR A 95 -7.52 -16.83 -10.03
CA THR A 95 -8.42 -17.97 -10.27
C THR A 95 -8.53 -18.86 -9.04
N VAL A 96 -7.40 -19.23 -8.43
CA VAL A 96 -7.38 -20.09 -7.23
C VAL A 96 -8.08 -19.43 -6.04
N GLN A 97 -8.10 -18.09 -5.96
CA GLN A 97 -8.79 -17.37 -4.89
C GLN A 97 -10.31 -17.65 -4.85
N SER A 98 -10.93 -18.01 -5.98
CA SER A 98 -12.36 -18.33 -6.04
C SER A 98 -12.70 -19.79 -5.71
N PHE A 99 -11.70 -20.65 -5.54
CA PHE A 99 -11.92 -22.08 -5.21
C PHE A 99 -12.38 -22.27 -3.76
N ASP A 100 -12.92 -23.45 -3.45
CA ASP A 100 -13.16 -23.88 -2.07
C ASP A 100 -11.85 -24.12 -1.31
N ASP A 101 -11.96 -24.29 0.01
CA ASP A 101 -10.80 -24.40 0.89
C ASP A 101 -9.98 -25.68 0.67
N ASP A 102 -10.61 -26.79 0.27
CA ASP A 102 -9.93 -28.05 0.00
C ASP A 102 -9.07 -27.97 -1.27
N ASN A 103 -9.62 -27.37 -2.33
CA ASN A 103 -8.91 -27.11 -3.57
C ASN A 103 -7.80 -26.07 -3.39
N LYS A 104 -8.05 -24.99 -2.63
CA LYS A 104 -7.01 -24.02 -2.26
C LYS A 104 -5.87 -24.68 -1.49
N LYS A 105 -6.18 -25.57 -0.55
CA LYS A 105 -5.18 -26.30 0.23
C LYS A 105 -4.32 -27.18 -0.68
N THR A 106 -4.95 -27.91 -1.59
CA THR A 106 -4.24 -28.73 -2.58
C THR A 106 -3.24 -27.90 -3.40
N VAL A 107 -3.65 -26.73 -3.90
CA VAL A 107 -2.76 -25.83 -4.66
C VAL A 107 -1.58 -25.35 -3.80
N LYS A 108 -1.84 -24.97 -2.55
CA LYS A 108 -0.78 -24.54 -1.62
C LYS A 108 0.24 -25.65 -1.38
N ASP A 109 -0.22 -26.87 -1.13
CA ASP A 109 0.64 -28.02 -0.87
C ASP A 109 1.54 -28.33 -2.08
N LEU A 110 0.99 -28.25 -3.30
CA LEU A 110 1.76 -28.42 -4.54
C LEU A 110 2.84 -27.34 -4.72
N ILE A 111 2.49 -26.06 -4.51
CA ILE A 111 3.45 -24.94 -4.61
C ILE A 111 4.55 -25.12 -3.57
N SER A 112 4.21 -25.42 -2.31
CA SER A 112 5.17 -25.65 -1.24
C SER A 112 6.11 -26.81 -1.54
N ALA A 113 5.61 -27.92 -2.09
CA ALA A 113 6.43 -29.05 -2.50
C ALA A 113 7.42 -28.67 -3.62
N PHE A 114 7.00 -27.87 -4.60
CA PHE A 114 7.88 -27.41 -5.68
C PHE A 114 8.96 -26.45 -5.20
N ILE A 115 8.64 -25.51 -4.31
CA ILE A 115 9.60 -24.59 -3.70
C ILE A 115 10.66 -25.38 -2.93
N LEU A 116 10.23 -26.31 -2.06
CA LEU A 116 11.15 -27.16 -1.29
C LEU A 116 12.09 -27.96 -2.21
N LYS A 117 11.55 -28.54 -3.29
CA LYS A 117 12.36 -29.26 -4.28
C LYS A 117 13.45 -28.39 -4.90
N GLN A 118 13.18 -27.13 -5.21
CA GLN A 118 14.20 -26.23 -5.77
C GLN A 118 15.23 -25.79 -4.75
N GLU A 119 14.83 -25.49 -3.52
CA GLU A 119 15.76 -25.13 -2.45
C GLU A 119 16.74 -26.27 -2.15
N LEU A 120 16.25 -27.52 -2.12
CA LEU A 120 17.10 -28.69 -1.91
C LEU A 120 18.13 -28.86 -3.04
N LYS A 121 17.71 -28.67 -4.30
CA LYS A 121 18.65 -28.72 -5.44
C LYS A 121 19.73 -27.65 -5.36
N GLN A 122 19.39 -26.44 -4.92
CA GLN A 122 20.36 -25.34 -4.80
C GLN A 122 21.36 -25.56 -3.65
N LYS A 123 20.95 -26.22 -2.56
CA LYS A 123 21.84 -26.54 -1.43
C LYS A 123 22.75 -27.73 -1.70
N LEU A 124 22.41 -28.58 -2.68
CA LEU A 124 23.16 -29.77 -3.06
C LEU A 124 24.06 -29.56 -4.30
N ALA A 125 24.01 -28.37 -4.90
CA ALA A 125 24.87 -27.92 -5.99
C ALA A 125 26.00 -27.04 -5.44
#